data_AF-A3MTC2-F1
#
_entry.id   AF-A3MTC2-F1
#
_cell.length_a   1.000
_cell.length_b   1.000
_cell.length_c   1.000
_cell.angle_alpha   90.00
_cell.angle_beta   90.00
_cell.angle_gamma   90.00
#
_symmetry.space_group_name_H-M   'P 1'
#
loop_
_entity.id
_entity.type
_entity.pdbx_description
1 polymer ?
#
loop_
_entity_poly.entity_id
_entity_poly.type
_entity_poly.pdbx_seq_one_letter_code
_entity_poly.pdbx_strand_id
1 'polypeptide(L)'
;MVVYTVGYSAFTPEGLLAELKRRGVEVVVDVRRFPRSKMRGFSQGELEELLKGAGVEYLWMGELGALGVRGVRAGCSQSPTFDAYVWRLYRYGPAILSLEELNKLAAERTAALLCKEEDWRHCHRQFIADYLAARGHTVVHIRKGGREEPHVPTPCYSVLQPPPVELVARAAGDFAHLCKTHSVYLFGGALYNSGGDIDVVAYGEPAGELPQGYDAQTIPAPRPDLFHLFVTRGVLLCGKPLLVDPREALENELREAEALAQYFREGTHPVLVCKAAKRLVFLAAVLKCGLWADTWQKATQCLGEVPGVFKDCLSPPPLEEMRRHSHFVEKLVALINERRKAGALSLPGGL
;
A
#
# COMPACT_ATOMS: atom_id res chain seq x y z
N MET A 1 11.80 18.52 12.50
CA MET A 1 11.79 19.96 12.17
C MET A 1 10.36 20.43 11.99
N VAL A 2 10.13 21.73 11.74
CA VAL A 2 8.81 22.24 11.36
C VAL A 2 8.66 22.10 9.84
N VAL A 3 7.54 21.52 9.40
CA VAL A 3 7.15 21.49 7.97
C VAL A 3 5.87 22.28 7.81
N TYR A 4 5.88 23.25 6.90
CA TYR A 4 4.69 24.02 6.59
C TYR A 4 3.88 23.34 5.49
N THR A 5 2.58 23.61 5.45
CA THR A 5 1.76 23.36 4.25
C THR A 5 0.95 24.60 3.93
N VAL A 6 0.68 24.86 2.67
CA VAL A 6 -0.06 26.04 2.25
C VAL A 6 -0.93 25.76 1.03
N GLY A 7 -2.12 26.37 1.03
CA GLY A 7 -3.06 26.36 -0.06
C GLY A 7 -3.09 27.69 -0.75
N TYR A 8 -2.59 27.78 -2.00
CA TYR A 8 -2.44 29.08 -2.65
C TYR A 8 -3.77 29.77 -2.98
N SER A 9 -4.92 29.08 -2.94
CA SER A 9 -6.20 29.68 -3.34
C SER A 9 -6.65 30.87 -2.47
N ALA A 10 -5.99 31.10 -1.33
CA ALA A 10 -6.26 32.24 -0.46
C ALA A 10 -5.16 33.32 -0.48
N PHE A 11 -4.18 33.21 -1.37
CA PHE A 11 -3.04 34.11 -1.45
C PHE A 11 -2.89 34.70 -2.85
N THR A 12 -2.41 35.93 -2.92
CA THR A 12 -1.73 36.41 -4.13
C THR A 12 -0.31 35.83 -4.16
N PRO A 13 0.38 35.82 -5.32
CA PRO A 13 1.76 35.35 -5.38
C PRO A 13 2.68 36.08 -4.38
N GLU A 14 2.54 37.40 -4.25
CA GLU A 14 3.34 38.22 -3.33
C GLU A 14 2.98 37.94 -1.86
N GLY A 15 1.69 37.75 -1.58
CA GLY A 15 1.22 37.39 -0.24
C GLY A 15 1.71 36.01 0.20
N LEU A 16 1.71 35.03 -0.71
CA LEU A 16 2.31 33.73 -0.45
C LEU A 16 3.80 33.88 -0.14
N LEU A 17 4.53 34.60 -0.99
CA LEU A 17 5.97 34.79 -0.83
C LEU A 17 6.33 35.47 0.52
N ALA A 18 5.55 36.47 0.93
CA ALA A 18 5.71 37.13 2.22
C ALA A 18 5.54 36.14 3.39
N GLU A 19 4.51 35.28 3.35
CA GLU A 19 4.27 34.27 4.38
C GLU A 19 5.35 33.18 4.42
N LEU A 20 5.91 32.80 3.27
CA LEU A 20 7.03 31.85 3.16
C LEU A 20 8.31 32.44 3.77
N LYS A 21 8.66 33.69 3.39
CA LYS A 21 9.84 34.40 3.92
C LYS A 21 9.77 34.60 5.42
N ARG A 22 8.60 35.00 5.94
CA ARG A 22 8.39 35.23 7.39
C ARG A 22 8.70 33.98 8.22
N ARG A 23 8.60 32.79 7.62
CA ARG A 23 8.82 31.49 8.26
C ARG A 23 10.18 30.88 7.93
N GLY A 24 11.00 31.58 7.16
CA GLY A 24 12.28 31.04 6.71
C GLY A 24 12.12 29.78 5.85
N VAL A 25 11.05 29.68 5.06
CA VAL A 25 10.89 28.55 4.14
C VAL A 25 12.00 28.61 3.08
N GLU A 26 12.75 27.53 2.96
CA GLU A 26 13.88 27.39 2.04
C GLU A 26 13.47 26.70 0.75
N VAL A 27 12.45 25.83 0.81
CA VAL A 27 11.97 25.05 -0.33
C VAL A 27 10.44 24.93 -0.31
N VAL A 28 9.83 25.21 -1.45
CA VAL A 28 8.42 24.90 -1.71
C VAL A 28 8.36 23.58 -2.46
N VAL A 29 7.68 22.61 -1.87
CA VAL A 29 7.41 21.32 -2.50
C VAL A 29 6.00 21.33 -3.07
N ASP A 30 5.89 21.42 -4.38
CA ASP A 30 4.63 21.34 -5.09
C ASP A 30 4.16 19.89 -5.19
N VAL A 31 3.13 19.55 -4.42
CA VAL A 31 2.54 18.21 -4.37
C VAL A 31 1.34 18.06 -5.31
N ARG A 32 1.15 18.96 -6.27
CA ARG A 32 0.11 18.83 -7.29
C ARG A 32 0.52 17.79 -8.33
N ARG A 33 -0.44 16.97 -8.77
CA ARG A 33 -0.19 15.97 -9.82
C ARG A 33 0.27 16.63 -11.12
N PHE A 34 -0.32 17.77 -11.45
CA PHE A 34 0.10 18.62 -12.56
C PHE A 34 0.11 20.07 -12.06
N PRO A 35 1.26 20.76 -12.05
CA PRO A 35 1.41 22.09 -11.45
C PRO A 35 0.90 23.21 -12.38
N ARG A 36 -0.36 23.08 -12.83
CA ARG A 36 -1.08 24.05 -13.67
C ARG A 36 -2.15 24.75 -12.84
N SER A 37 -2.28 26.07 -13.00
CA SER A 37 -3.29 26.85 -12.30
C SER A 37 -4.00 27.83 -13.23
N LYS A 38 -5.29 28.08 -12.95
CA LYS A 38 -6.04 29.19 -13.58
C LYS A 38 -5.81 30.52 -12.85
N MET A 39 -5.29 30.49 -11.63
CA MET A 39 -4.88 31.70 -10.91
C MET A 39 -3.49 32.10 -11.39
N ARG A 40 -3.38 33.34 -11.88
CA ARG A 40 -2.12 33.93 -12.38
C ARG A 40 -1.02 33.84 -11.31
N GLY A 41 0.21 33.52 -11.73
CA GLY A 41 1.36 33.41 -10.84
C GLY A 41 1.49 32.07 -10.10
N PHE A 42 0.55 31.13 -10.29
CA PHE A 42 0.58 29.81 -9.62
C PHE A 42 0.72 28.62 -10.57
N SER A 43 0.93 28.85 -11.86
CA SER A 43 1.44 27.81 -12.77
C SER A 43 2.94 27.63 -12.55
N GLN A 44 3.45 26.42 -12.75
CA GLN A 44 4.84 26.02 -12.43
C GLN A 44 5.89 27.09 -12.77
N GLY A 45 5.98 27.51 -14.03
CA GLY A 45 7.02 28.44 -14.47
C GLY A 45 6.96 29.81 -13.77
N GLU A 46 5.76 30.40 -13.66
CA GLU A 46 5.58 31.69 -12.98
C GLU A 46 5.91 31.58 -11.48
N LEU A 47 5.48 30.49 -10.84
CA LEU A 47 5.71 30.26 -9.42
C LEU A 47 7.19 30.00 -9.12
N GLU A 48 7.85 29.20 -9.94
CA GLU A 48 9.29 28.92 -9.83
C GLU A 48 10.12 30.20 -9.99
N GLU A 49 9.78 31.05 -10.96
CA GLU A 49 10.44 32.35 -11.15
C GLU A 49 10.25 33.28 -9.94
N LEU A 50 9.03 33.37 -9.41
CA LEU A 50 8.72 34.16 -8.22
C LEU A 50 9.54 33.69 -7.00
N LEU A 51 9.59 32.39 -6.75
CA LEU A 51 10.30 31.80 -5.61
C LEU A 51 11.81 31.96 -5.76
N LYS A 52 12.34 31.76 -6.97
CA LYS A 52 13.76 31.96 -7.29
C LYS A 52 14.20 33.40 -7.01
N GLY A 53 13.39 34.40 -7.38
CA GLY A 53 13.65 35.81 -7.08
C GLY A 53 13.71 36.13 -5.57
N ALA A 54 13.21 35.21 -4.73
CA ALA A 54 13.23 35.32 -3.28
C ALA A 54 14.26 34.41 -2.59
N GLY A 55 15.05 33.64 -3.35
CA GLY A 55 15.96 32.65 -2.79
C GLY A 55 15.27 31.42 -2.20
N VAL A 56 14.01 31.16 -2.58
CA VAL A 56 13.25 29.97 -2.19
C VAL A 56 13.30 28.98 -3.34
N GLU A 57 13.72 27.75 -3.06
CA GLU A 57 13.76 26.69 -4.08
C GLU A 57 12.34 26.19 -4.39
N TYR A 58 12.12 25.81 -5.64
CA TYR A 58 10.89 25.13 -6.07
C TYR A 58 11.22 23.70 -6.47
N LEU A 59 10.52 22.74 -5.85
CA LEU A 59 10.63 21.32 -6.19
C LEU A 59 9.24 20.76 -6.49
N TRP A 60 9.09 20.06 -7.60
CA TRP A 60 7.82 19.42 -7.97
C TRP A 60 7.87 17.91 -7.69
N MET A 61 6.97 17.44 -6.83
CA MET A 61 6.78 16.02 -6.49
C MET A 61 5.42 15.53 -7.00
N GLY A 62 5.29 15.40 -8.32
CA GLY A 62 4.03 15.05 -8.98
C GLY A 62 3.45 13.69 -8.57
N GLU A 63 4.30 12.76 -8.17
CA GLU A 63 3.88 11.46 -7.65
C GLU A 63 3.20 11.55 -6.28
N LEU A 64 3.24 12.69 -5.59
CA LEU A 64 2.43 12.93 -4.39
C LEU A 64 1.05 13.53 -4.69
N GLY A 65 0.73 13.80 -5.96
CA GLY A 65 -0.54 14.39 -6.36
C GLY A 65 -1.73 13.44 -6.37
N ALA A 66 -2.90 13.95 -5.97
CA ALA A 66 -4.15 13.18 -5.90
C ALA A 66 -5.05 13.26 -7.14
N LEU A 67 -4.80 14.21 -8.05
CA LEU A 67 -5.69 14.41 -9.20
C LEU A 67 -5.68 13.18 -10.12
N GLY A 68 -6.87 12.67 -10.43
CA GLY A 68 -7.05 11.50 -11.31
C GLY A 68 -6.85 10.15 -10.61
N VAL A 69 -6.48 10.13 -9.33
CA VAL A 69 -6.35 8.88 -8.58
C VAL A 69 -7.72 8.28 -8.32
N ARG A 70 -7.90 7.02 -8.72
CA ARG A 70 -9.11 6.21 -8.58
C ARG A 70 -8.70 4.74 -8.46
N GLY A 71 -9.59 3.89 -7.96
CA GLY A 71 -9.38 2.45 -7.94
C GLY A 71 -9.33 1.89 -6.52
N VAL A 72 -8.29 1.11 -6.24
CA VAL A 72 -8.10 0.39 -4.96
C VAL A 72 -8.20 1.36 -3.79
N ARG A 73 -8.86 0.92 -2.72
CA ARG A 73 -9.21 1.70 -1.53
C ARG A 73 -8.39 1.24 -0.32
N ALA A 74 -8.01 2.19 0.54
CA ALA A 74 -7.28 1.89 1.78
C ALA A 74 -8.19 1.41 2.92
N GLY A 75 -9.48 1.74 2.90
CA GLY A 75 -10.46 1.36 3.92
C GLY A 75 -10.42 2.25 5.17
N CYS A 76 -9.89 3.47 5.09
CA CYS A 76 -9.73 4.36 6.24
C CYS A 76 -10.43 5.72 6.09
N SER A 77 -10.94 6.03 4.89
CA SER A 77 -11.66 7.27 4.59
C SER A 77 -13.05 7.01 4.01
N GLN A 78 -14.04 7.79 4.46
CA GLN A 78 -15.41 7.75 3.91
C GLN A 78 -15.48 8.31 2.48
N SER A 79 -14.56 9.21 2.10
CA SER A 79 -14.46 9.72 0.73
C SER A 79 -13.75 8.69 -0.14
N PRO A 80 -14.39 8.12 -1.19
CA PRO A 80 -13.76 7.13 -2.06
C PRO A 80 -12.49 7.65 -2.75
N THR A 81 -12.46 8.95 -3.08
CA THR A 81 -11.33 9.59 -3.75
C THR A 81 -10.14 9.71 -2.80
N PHE A 82 -10.36 10.16 -1.57
CA PHE A 82 -9.29 10.22 -0.57
C PHE A 82 -8.82 8.83 -0.18
N ASP A 83 -9.73 7.88 -0.05
CA ASP A 83 -9.38 6.52 0.33
C ASP A 83 -8.53 5.82 -0.75
N ALA A 84 -8.81 6.09 -2.03
CA ALA A 84 -7.96 5.62 -3.13
C ALA A 84 -6.62 6.37 -3.20
N TYR A 85 -6.60 7.67 -2.91
CA TYR A 85 -5.36 8.43 -2.81
C TYR A 85 -4.46 7.91 -1.69
N VAL A 86 -5.03 7.61 -0.53
CA VAL A 86 -4.30 7.05 0.59
C VAL A 86 -3.74 5.67 0.24
N TRP A 87 -4.50 4.80 -0.42
CA TRP A 87 -3.94 3.54 -0.93
C TRP A 87 -2.73 3.80 -1.81
N ARG A 88 -2.86 4.72 -2.78
CA ARG A 88 -1.76 5.06 -3.68
C ARG A 88 -0.55 5.58 -2.90
N LEU A 89 -0.76 6.44 -1.91
CA LEU A 89 0.32 7.05 -1.14
C LEU A 89 1.17 6.00 -0.40
N TYR A 90 0.55 4.93 0.12
CA TYR A 90 1.22 3.94 0.97
C TYR A 90 1.46 2.57 0.31
N ARG A 91 0.88 2.31 -0.87
CA ARG A 91 0.97 1.02 -1.59
C ARG A 91 1.45 1.14 -3.03
N TYR A 92 1.76 2.34 -3.51
CA TYR A 92 2.38 2.54 -4.82
C TYR A 92 3.84 2.95 -4.66
N GLY A 93 4.75 2.13 -5.18
CA GLY A 93 6.21 2.29 -5.07
C GLY A 93 6.68 3.72 -5.33
N PRO A 94 6.37 4.33 -6.49
CA PRO A 94 6.78 5.70 -6.79
C PRO A 94 6.29 6.73 -5.77
N ALA A 95 5.08 6.59 -5.24
CA ALA A 95 4.57 7.51 -4.23
C ALA A 95 5.27 7.31 -2.86
N ILE A 96 5.53 6.06 -2.48
CA ILE A 96 6.27 5.70 -1.26
C ILE A 96 7.69 6.28 -1.32
N LEU A 97 8.37 6.14 -2.45
CA LEU A 97 9.72 6.67 -2.65
C LEU A 97 9.76 8.19 -2.63
N SER A 98 8.80 8.87 -3.29
CA SER A 98 8.68 10.34 -3.21
C SER A 98 8.32 10.84 -1.80
N LEU A 99 7.56 10.07 -1.03
CA LEU A 99 7.29 10.41 0.37
C LEU A 99 8.56 10.36 1.22
N GLU A 100 9.40 9.34 1.02
CA GLU A 100 10.67 9.23 1.75
C GLU A 100 11.67 10.30 1.31
N GLU A 101 11.70 10.65 0.02
CA GLU A 101 12.47 11.80 -0.48
C GLU A 101 12.02 13.10 0.20
N LEU A 102 10.70 13.32 0.30
CA LEU A 102 10.14 14.47 1.02
C LEU A 102 10.53 14.46 2.50
N ASN A 103 10.50 13.30 3.16
CA ASN A 103 10.89 13.16 4.55
C ASN A 103 12.35 13.56 4.78
N LYS A 104 13.27 13.09 3.93
CA LYS A 104 14.69 13.44 3.99
C LYS A 104 14.89 14.94 3.77
N LEU A 105 14.25 15.51 2.75
CA LEU A 105 14.28 16.95 2.49
C LEU A 105 13.79 17.77 3.70
N ALA A 106 12.67 17.38 4.30
CA ALA A 106 12.08 18.03 5.46
C ALA A 106 12.90 17.88 6.74
N ALA A 107 13.82 16.90 6.80
CA ALA A 107 14.73 16.70 7.92
C ALA A 107 15.97 17.62 7.84
N GLU A 108 16.23 18.22 6.68
CA GLU A 108 17.40 19.07 6.44
C GLU A 108 17.03 20.54 6.23
N ARG A 109 15.83 20.81 5.68
CA ARG A 109 15.41 22.13 5.22
C ARG A 109 13.99 22.47 5.66
N THR A 110 13.74 23.75 5.90
CA THR A 110 12.40 24.25 6.20
C THR A 110 11.54 24.23 4.94
N ALA A 111 10.72 23.19 4.80
CA ALA A 111 9.90 22.96 3.61
C ALA A 111 8.45 23.48 3.77
N ALA A 112 7.84 23.91 2.66
CA ALA A 112 6.40 24.18 2.58
C ALA A 112 5.73 23.33 1.49
N LEU A 113 4.80 22.45 1.88
CA LEU A 113 4.00 21.67 0.94
C LEU A 113 2.93 22.56 0.31
N LEU A 114 2.97 22.73 -1.01
CA LEU A 114 2.05 23.56 -1.76
C LEU A 114 0.97 22.72 -2.45
N CYS A 115 -0.29 23.12 -2.25
CA CYS A 115 -1.41 22.72 -3.08
C CYS A 115 -2.33 23.92 -3.37
N LYS A 116 -3.44 23.68 -4.05
CA LYS A 116 -4.43 24.71 -4.38
C LYS A 116 -5.31 25.06 -3.19
N GLU A 117 -5.98 24.07 -2.61
CA GLU A 117 -7.07 24.30 -1.66
C GLU A 117 -6.59 24.99 -0.37
N GLU A 118 -7.23 26.09 0.03
CA GLU A 118 -6.91 26.80 1.29
C GLU A 118 -7.06 25.89 2.51
N ASP A 119 -8.12 25.09 2.56
CA ASP A 119 -8.38 24.20 3.68
C ASP A 119 -7.70 22.85 3.50
N TRP A 120 -6.77 22.52 4.41
CA TRP A 120 -6.01 21.28 4.35
C TRP A 120 -6.91 20.05 4.56
N ARG A 121 -8.01 20.19 5.31
CA ARG A 121 -8.99 19.13 5.59
C ARG A 121 -9.78 18.70 4.35
N HIS A 122 -9.82 19.54 3.33
CA HIS A 122 -10.46 19.26 2.04
C HIS A 122 -9.45 18.98 0.92
N CYS A 123 -8.19 18.74 1.29
CA CYS A 123 -7.09 18.57 0.35
C CYS A 123 -6.32 17.28 0.66
N HIS A 124 -5.64 16.72 -0.33
CA HIS A 124 -4.85 15.50 -0.17
C HIS A 124 -3.62 15.68 0.74
N ARG A 125 -3.15 16.92 0.92
CA ARG A 125 -2.00 17.22 1.77
C ARG A 125 -2.18 16.82 3.23
N GLN A 126 -3.41 16.59 3.70
CA GLN A 126 -3.66 16.04 5.04
C GLN A 126 -2.99 14.67 5.24
N PHE A 127 -2.97 13.82 4.22
CA PHE A 127 -2.39 12.48 4.33
C PHE A 127 -0.86 12.47 4.16
N ILE A 128 -0.31 13.47 3.46
CA ILE A 128 1.13 13.72 3.44
C ILE A 128 1.58 14.29 4.80
N ALA A 129 0.77 15.18 5.39
CA ALA A 129 1.00 15.71 6.73
C ALA A 129 0.96 14.59 7.79
N ASP A 130 0.01 13.66 7.70
CA ASP A 130 -0.04 12.45 8.54
C ASP A 130 1.31 11.70 8.48
N TYR A 131 1.80 11.44 7.26
CA TYR A 131 3.05 10.72 7.03
C TYR A 131 4.26 11.40 7.68
N LEU A 132 4.37 12.72 7.54
CA LEU A 132 5.45 13.52 8.11
C LEU A 132 5.35 13.60 9.64
N ALA A 133 4.14 13.78 10.18
CA ALA A 133 3.90 13.79 11.62
C ALA A 133 4.26 12.44 12.26
N ALA A 134 3.96 11.32 11.60
CA ALA A 134 4.36 9.98 12.03
C ALA A 134 5.90 9.78 12.08
N ARG A 135 6.67 10.64 11.41
CA ARG A 135 8.14 10.63 11.40
C ARG A 135 8.75 11.71 12.30
N GLY A 136 7.94 12.31 13.18
CA GLY A 136 8.42 13.27 14.19
C GLY A 136 8.53 14.71 13.70
N HIS A 137 8.04 15.04 12.50
CA HIS A 137 7.95 16.43 12.07
C HIS A 137 6.78 17.14 12.73
N THR A 138 6.98 18.40 13.11
CA THR A 138 5.88 19.28 13.51
C THR A 138 5.27 19.90 12.26
N VAL A 139 4.07 19.46 11.87
CA VAL A 139 3.42 19.97 10.65
C VAL A 139 2.49 21.13 10.99
N VAL A 140 2.65 22.26 10.30
CA VAL A 140 1.87 23.49 10.50
C VAL A 140 1.22 23.95 9.19
N HIS A 141 -0.09 24.15 9.21
CA HIS A 141 -0.84 24.63 8.06
C HIS A 141 -0.91 26.16 8.07
N ILE A 142 -0.41 26.79 7.00
CA ILE A 142 -0.55 28.23 6.74
C ILE A 142 -1.93 28.45 6.11
N ARG A 143 -2.83 29.03 6.90
CA ARG A 143 -4.21 29.34 6.54
C ARG A 143 -4.35 30.77 6.02
N LYS A 144 -5.53 31.09 5.48
CA LYS A 144 -5.88 32.46 5.05
C LYS A 144 -5.50 33.49 6.12
N GLY A 145 -4.82 34.55 5.67
CA GLY A 145 -4.32 35.63 6.53
C GLY A 145 -3.04 35.29 7.31
N GLY A 146 -2.31 34.24 6.90
CA GLY A 146 -1.04 33.85 7.54
C GLY A 146 -1.20 33.14 8.88
N ARG A 147 -2.43 32.78 9.27
CA ARG A 147 -2.72 32.05 10.51
C ARG A 147 -2.08 30.67 10.48
N GLU A 148 -1.55 30.23 11.61
CA GLU A 148 -0.96 28.91 11.79
C GLU A 148 -1.95 27.98 12.47
N GLU A 149 -2.12 26.80 11.90
CA GLU A 149 -2.96 25.74 12.44
C GLU A 149 -2.10 24.47 12.52
N PRO A 150 -1.77 23.97 13.72
CA PRO A 150 -1.08 22.69 13.87
C PRO A 150 -1.86 21.54 13.23
N HIS A 151 -1.15 20.60 12.62
CA HIS A 151 -1.78 19.43 12.03
C HIS A 151 -2.43 18.53 13.08
N VAL A 152 -3.63 18.05 12.77
CA VAL A 152 -4.34 17.04 13.54
C VAL A 152 -4.41 15.75 12.71
N PRO A 153 -3.93 14.61 13.22
CA PRO A 153 -3.95 13.35 12.50
C PRO A 153 -5.34 12.97 11.97
N THR A 154 -5.39 12.47 10.74
CA THR A 154 -6.64 11.96 10.16
C THR A 154 -6.97 10.57 10.67
N PRO A 155 -8.20 10.05 10.45
CA PRO A 155 -8.54 8.65 10.76
C PRO A 155 -7.61 7.62 10.09
N CYS A 156 -7.00 7.96 8.95
CA CYS A 156 -6.08 7.09 8.23
C CYS A 156 -4.69 6.97 8.88
N TYR A 157 -4.32 7.91 9.77
CA TYR A 157 -2.99 7.98 10.40
C TYR A 157 -2.59 6.68 11.12
N SER A 158 -3.53 6.08 11.85
CA SER A 158 -3.25 4.89 12.68
C SER A 158 -3.30 3.57 11.92
N VAL A 159 -3.90 3.56 10.73
CA VAL A 159 -4.23 2.35 9.98
C VAL A 159 -3.09 1.93 9.05
N LEU A 160 -2.25 2.87 8.63
CA LEU A 160 -1.29 2.65 7.56
C LEU A 160 0.13 2.72 8.06
N GLN A 161 0.76 1.56 8.09
CA GLN A 161 2.19 1.45 8.26
C GLN A 161 2.83 1.42 6.87
N PRO A 162 3.76 2.34 6.55
CA PRO A 162 4.49 2.27 5.31
C PRO A 162 5.33 0.98 5.29
N PRO A 163 5.45 0.32 4.13
CA PRO A 163 6.37 -0.80 3.99
C PRO A 163 7.83 -0.34 4.21
N PRO A 164 8.78 -1.26 4.46
CA PRO A 164 10.19 -0.93 4.54
C PRO A 164 10.65 -0.26 3.24
N VAL A 165 11.06 1.01 3.31
CA VAL A 165 11.28 1.82 2.11
C VAL A 165 12.50 1.32 1.34
N GLU A 166 13.53 0.86 2.03
CA GLU A 166 14.75 0.29 1.44
C GLU A 166 14.42 -0.97 0.62
N LEU A 167 13.50 -1.80 1.10
CA LEU A 167 13.03 -2.98 0.38
C LEU A 167 12.26 -2.56 -0.88
N VAL A 168 11.36 -1.59 -0.76
CA VAL A 168 10.60 -1.06 -1.91
C VAL A 168 11.54 -0.44 -2.94
N ALA A 169 12.54 0.33 -2.51
CA ALA A 169 13.51 0.98 -3.38
C ALA A 169 14.34 -0.05 -4.15
N ARG A 170 14.87 -1.06 -3.45
CA ARG A 170 15.63 -2.16 -4.05
C ARG A 170 14.78 -2.91 -5.08
N ALA A 171 13.60 -3.38 -4.69
CA ALA A 171 12.72 -4.15 -5.57
C ALA A 171 12.24 -3.30 -6.78
N ALA A 172 11.90 -2.03 -6.58
CA ALA A 172 11.50 -1.15 -7.67
C ALA A 172 12.65 -0.93 -8.69
N GLY A 173 13.89 -0.83 -8.22
CA GLY A 173 15.08 -0.75 -9.07
C GLY A 173 15.32 -2.04 -9.86
N ASP A 174 15.34 -3.17 -9.16
CA ASP A 174 15.65 -4.49 -9.75
C ASP A 174 14.59 -4.92 -10.78
N PHE A 175 13.32 -4.53 -10.61
CA PHE A 175 12.20 -4.88 -11.51
C PHE A 175 11.83 -3.76 -12.50
N ALA A 176 12.59 -2.66 -12.56
CA ALA A 176 12.26 -1.49 -13.36
C ALA A 176 12.09 -1.80 -14.87
N HIS A 177 12.82 -2.79 -15.39
CA HIS A 177 12.75 -3.20 -16.79
C HIS A 177 11.40 -3.82 -17.17
N LEU A 178 10.66 -4.39 -16.22
CA LEU A 178 9.35 -5.00 -16.47
C LEU A 178 8.19 -3.98 -16.44
N CYS A 179 8.42 -2.80 -15.86
CA CYS A 179 7.38 -1.80 -15.60
C CYS A 179 6.70 -1.20 -16.84
N LYS A 180 7.24 -1.44 -18.03
CA LYS A 180 6.65 -0.98 -19.30
C LYS A 180 5.46 -1.83 -19.73
N THR A 181 5.50 -3.12 -19.43
CA THR A 181 4.55 -4.12 -19.92
C THR A 181 3.83 -4.86 -18.80
N HIS A 182 4.35 -4.81 -17.57
CA HIS A 182 3.84 -5.56 -16.44
C HIS A 182 3.36 -4.68 -15.31
N SER A 183 2.47 -5.24 -14.49
CA SER A 183 2.15 -4.71 -13.17
C SER A 183 2.87 -5.56 -12.13
N VAL A 184 3.85 -4.96 -11.45
CA VAL A 184 4.75 -5.68 -10.56
C VAL A 184 4.39 -5.40 -9.11
N TYR A 185 4.17 -6.46 -8.35
CA TYR A 185 3.77 -6.40 -6.96
C TYR A 185 4.81 -7.07 -6.07
N LEU A 186 5.28 -6.32 -5.08
CA LEU A 186 5.97 -6.85 -3.90
C LEU A 186 4.92 -7.19 -2.84
N PHE A 187 4.96 -8.40 -2.29
CA PHE A 187 3.96 -8.84 -1.32
C PHE A 187 4.58 -9.74 -0.23
N GLY A 188 3.73 -10.31 0.61
CA GLY A 188 4.16 -11.30 1.59
C GLY A 188 4.78 -10.73 2.86
N GLY A 189 5.54 -11.57 3.56
CA GLY A 189 6.03 -11.30 4.92
C GLY A 189 7.12 -10.23 4.97
N ALA A 190 7.92 -10.06 3.90
CA ALA A 190 9.02 -9.11 3.85
C ALA A 190 8.54 -7.64 4.01
N LEU A 191 7.29 -7.35 3.63
CA LEU A 191 6.66 -6.05 3.85
C LEU A 191 6.43 -5.70 5.33
N TYR A 192 6.64 -6.67 6.24
CA TYR A 192 6.41 -6.52 7.68
C TYR A 192 7.68 -6.85 8.48
N ASN A 193 8.87 -6.70 7.88
CA ASN A 193 10.17 -6.99 8.50
C ASN A 193 10.32 -8.43 9.04
N SER A 194 9.52 -9.37 8.55
CA SER A 194 9.81 -10.78 8.79
C SER A 194 10.97 -11.15 7.85
N GLY A 195 12.12 -11.55 8.38
CA GLY A 195 13.36 -11.83 7.62
C GLY A 195 13.30 -13.08 6.73
N GLY A 196 12.19 -13.26 6.00
CA GLY A 196 11.99 -14.32 5.01
C GLY A 196 12.20 -13.83 3.57
N ASP A 197 11.80 -14.68 2.62
CA ASP A 197 11.93 -14.40 1.19
C ASP A 197 11.16 -13.15 0.77
N ILE A 198 11.67 -12.51 -0.28
CA ILE A 198 11.04 -11.33 -0.88
C ILE A 198 10.15 -11.81 -2.02
N ASP A 199 8.85 -11.90 -1.74
CA ASP A 199 7.87 -12.40 -2.71
C ASP A 199 7.51 -11.31 -3.74
N VAL A 200 7.66 -11.63 -5.04
CA VAL A 200 7.32 -10.71 -6.13
C VAL A 200 6.48 -11.41 -7.20
N VAL A 201 5.42 -10.74 -7.68
CA VAL A 201 4.69 -11.18 -8.88
C VAL A 201 4.73 -10.08 -9.93
N ALA A 202 5.11 -10.45 -11.15
CA ALA A 202 4.92 -9.63 -12.34
C ALA A 202 3.71 -10.13 -13.14
N TYR A 203 2.67 -9.31 -13.24
CA TYR A 203 1.49 -9.62 -14.05
C TYR A 203 1.62 -9.10 -15.49
N GLY A 204 1.28 -9.95 -16.46
CA GLY A 204 1.31 -9.65 -17.89
C GLY A 204 1.83 -10.84 -18.70
N GLU A 205 1.89 -10.71 -20.02
CA GLU A 205 2.44 -11.74 -20.90
C GLU A 205 3.83 -12.19 -20.44
N PRO A 206 4.18 -13.50 -20.51
CA PRO A 206 5.48 -13.97 -20.06
C PRO A 206 6.61 -13.23 -20.77
N ALA A 207 7.44 -12.49 -20.04
CA ALA A 207 8.58 -11.79 -20.62
C ALA A 207 9.73 -11.65 -19.63
N GLY A 208 10.95 -11.82 -20.17
CA GLY A 208 12.21 -11.46 -19.52
C GLY A 208 12.64 -12.39 -18.39
N GLU A 209 13.91 -12.24 -18.01
CA GLU A 209 14.44 -12.87 -16.81
C GLU A 209 13.97 -12.13 -15.56
N LEU A 210 13.61 -12.88 -14.53
CA LEU A 210 13.29 -12.35 -13.21
C LEU A 210 14.58 -12.15 -12.42
N PRO A 211 14.73 -11.01 -11.71
CA PRO A 211 15.89 -10.76 -10.85
C PRO A 211 16.11 -11.86 -9.81
N GLN A 212 17.38 -12.15 -9.51
CA GLN A 212 17.76 -13.09 -8.45
C GLN A 212 17.57 -12.47 -7.05
N GLY A 213 17.44 -13.32 -6.03
CA GLY A 213 17.26 -12.89 -4.64
C GLY A 213 15.81 -12.57 -4.26
N TYR A 214 14.86 -13.04 -5.06
CA TYR A 214 13.42 -12.91 -4.87
C TYR A 214 12.73 -14.26 -5.12
N ASP A 215 11.66 -14.57 -4.39
CA ASP A 215 10.69 -15.60 -4.82
C ASP A 215 9.75 -14.92 -5.83
N ALA A 216 10.23 -14.84 -7.07
CA ALA A 216 9.58 -14.09 -8.14
C ALA A 216 8.86 -15.01 -9.14
N GLN A 217 7.66 -14.60 -9.56
CA GLN A 217 6.86 -15.32 -10.55
C GLN A 217 6.27 -14.36 -11.59
N THR A 218 6.20 -14.81 -12.85
CA THR A 218 5.47 -14.11 -13.91
C THR A 218 4.14 -14.82 -14.14
N ILE A 219 3.04 -14.06 -14.06
CA ILE A 219 1.67 -14.59 -14.18
C ILE A 219 0.91 -13.78 -15.24
N PRO A 220 0.25 -14.41 -16.23
CA PRO A 220 -0.45 -13.67 -17.28
C PRO A 220 -1.49 -12.67 -16.76
N ALA A 221 -2.34 -13.11 -15.83
CA ALA A 221 -3.41 -12.31 -15.26
C ALA A 221 -3.78 -12.83 -13.86
N PRO A 222 -4.28 -11.95 -12.96
CA PRO A 222 -4.70 -12.39 -11.65
C PRO A 222 -5.97 -13.24 -11.73
N ARG A 223 -6.04 -14.29 -10.91
CA ARG A 223 -7.26 -15.06 -10.71
C ARG A 223 -8.07 -14.49 -9.54
N PRO A 224 -9.39 -14.70 -9.52
CA PRO A 224 -10.22 -14.38 -8.36
C PRO A 224 -10.02 -15.43 -7.26
N ASP A 225 -8.86 -15.45 -6.62
CA ASP A 225 -8.53 -16.32 -5.49
C ASP A 225 -7.81 -15.52 -4.37
N LEU A 226 -7.67 -16.10 -3.18
CA LEU A 226 -7.11 -15.36 -2.03
C LEU A 226 -5.63 -15.02 -2.22
N PHE A 227 -4.88 -15.85 -2.96
CA PHE A 227 -3.48 -15.57 -3.24
C PHE A 227 -3.33 -14.27 -4.04
N HIS A 228 -4.05 -14.14 -5.15
CA HIS A 228 -3.99 -12.94 -6.01
C HIS A 228 -4.60 -11.72 -5.31
N LEU A 229 -5.61 -11.91 -4.46
CA LEU A 229 -6.13 -10.85 -3.60
C LEU A 229 -5.05 -10.29 -2.68
N PHE A 230 -4.26 -11.16 -2.02
CA PHE A 230 -3.19 -10.70 -1.13
C PHE A 230 -2.02 -10.09 -1.89
N VAL A 231 -1.65 -10.63 -3.05
CA VAL A 231 -0.63 -10.03 -3.93
C VAL A 231 -1.02 -8.60 -4.30
N THR A 232 -2.26 -8.40 -4.76
CA THR A 232 -2.73 -7.08 -5.22
C THR A 232 -2.97 -6.08 -4.08
N ARG A 233 -3.01 -6.55 -2.82
CA ARG A 233 -3.01 -5.73 -1.60
C ARG A 233 -1.60 -5.40 -1.09
N GLY A 234 -0.56 -5.98 -1.67
CA GLY A 234 0.83 -5.65 -1.42
C GLY A 234 1.21 -4.26 -1.95
N VAL A 235 2.49 -4.08 -2.29
CA VAL A 235 3.03 -2.85 -2.85
C VAL A 235 3.13 -2.99 -4.37
N LEU A 236 2.37 -2.18 -5.10
CA LEU A 236 2.52 -2.03 -6.55
C LEU A 236 3.82 -1.25 -6.81
N LEU A 237 4.88 -1.93 -7.22
CA LEU A 237 6.16 -1.32 -7.57
C LEU A 237 6.02 -0.46 -8.84
N CYS A 238 5.26 -0.93 -9.82
CA CYS A 238 4.99 -0.22 -11.07
C CYS A 238 3.89 -0.90 -11.90
N GLY A 239 3.45 -0.23 -12.97
CA GLY A 239 2.36 -0.68 -13.84
C GLY A 239 0.99 -0.17 -13.38
N LYS A 240 -0.07 -0.88 -13.76
CA LYS A 240 -1.45 -0.49 -13.43
C LYS A 240 -1.93 -1.26 -12.21
N PRO A 241 -2.66 -0.62 -11.27
CA PRO A 241 -3.26 -1.35 -10.18
C PRO A 241 -4.29 -2.34 -10.71
N LEU A 242 -4.11 -3.60 -10.36
CA LEU A 242 -5.04 -4.69 -10.61
C LEU A 242 -6.01 -4.82 -9.44
N LEU A 243 -7.24 -5.21 -9.75
CA LEU A 243 -8.31 -5.41 -8.79
C LEU A 243 -8.70 -6.89 -8.77
N VAL A 244 -8.71 -7.46 -7.58
CA VAL A 244 -9.29 -8.78 -7.31
C VAL A 244 -10.46 -8.54 -6.38
N ASP A 245 -11.66 -8.95 -6.79
CA ASP A 245 -12.86 -8.81 -5.98
C ASP A 245 -12.72 -9.71 -4.74
N PRO A 246 -12.70 -9.16 -3.51
CA PRO A 246 -12.49 -9.97 -2.32
C PRO A 246 -13.64 -10.95 -2.04
N ARG A 247 -14.86 -10.60 -2.45
CA ARG A 247 -16.04 -11.47 -2.29
C ARG A 247 -15.97 -12.62 -3.28
N GLU A 248 -15.66 -12.34 -4.54
CA GLU A 248 -15.49 -13.39 -5.55
C GLU A 248 -14.34 -14.34 -5.18
N ALA A 249 -13.20 -13.79 -4.75
CA ALA A 249 -12.05 -14.58 -4.29
C ALA A 249 -12.42 -15.51 -3.12
N LEU A 250 -13.16 -15.00 -2.14
CA LEU A 250 -13.62 -15.78 -1.00
C LEU A 250 -14.63 -16.86 -1.41
N GLU A 251 -15.60 -16.52 -2.25
CA GLU A 251 -16.59 -17.47 -2.77
C GLU A 251 -15.94 -18.59 -3.58
N ASN A 252 -14.87 -18.30 -4.32
CA ASN A 252 -14.12 -19.30 -5.09
C ASN A 252 -13.36 -20.27 -4.19
N GLU A 253 -12.63 -19.74 -3.19
CA GLU A 253 -11.93 -20.57 -2.21
C GLU A 253 -12.89 -21.44 -1.39
N LEU A 254 -14.05 -20.90 -1.01
CA LEU A 254 -15.10 -21.65 -0.32
C LEU A 254 -15.63 -22.83 -1.15
N ARG A 255 -15.74 -22.68 -2.48
CA ARG A 255 -16.18 -23.77 -3.36
C ARG A 255 -15.14 -24.89 -3.47
N GLU A 256 -13.86 -24.55 -3.37
CA GLU A 256 -12.77 -25.53 -3.48
C GLU A 256 -12.39 -26.19 -2.14
N ALA A 257 -12.85 -25.68 -1.00
CA ALA A 257 -12.43 -26.13 0.32
C ALA A 257 -12.49 -27.66 0.54
N GLU A 258 -13.61 -28.30 0.18
CA GLU A 258 -13.75 -29.76 0.31
C GLU A 258 -12.80 -30.53 -0.62
N ALA A 259 -12.62 -30.05 -1.86
CA ALA A 259 -11.69 -30.63 -2.82
C ALA A 259 -10.23 -30.49 -2.37
N LEU A 260 -9.87 -29.35 -1.77
CA LEU A 260 -8.54 -29.14 -1.18
C LEU A 260 -8.29 -30.09 -0.01
N ALA A 261 -9.29 -30.29 0.86
CA ALA A 261 -9.19 -31.22 1.98
C ALA A 261 -9.06 -32.67 1.51
N GLN A 262 -9.81 -33.06 0.47
CA GLN A 262 -9.66 -34.37 -0.16
C GLN A 262 -8.27 -34.53 -0.78
N TYR A 263 -7.81 -33.54 -1.55
CA TYR A 263 -6.50 -33.57 -2.17
C TYR A 263 -5.37 -33.63 -1.13
N PHE A 264 -5.52 -32.99 0.02
CA PHE A 264 -4.56 -33.12 1.12
C PHE A 264 -4.46 -34.57 1.63
N ARG A 265 -5.59 -35.28 1.75
CA ARG A 265 -5.63 -36.66 2.22
C ARG A 265 -5.06 -37.64 1.20
N GLU A 266 -5.47 -37.50 -0.06
CA GLU A 266 -5.31 -38.52 -1.10
C GLU A 266 -4.21 -38.18 -2.12
N GLY A 267 -3.85 -36.89 -2.24
CA GLY A 267 -2.88 -36.41 -3.22
C GLY A 267 -1.49 -37.01 -3.02
N THR A 268 -0.80 -37.22 -4.14
CA THR A 268 0.53 -37.86 -4.18
C THR A 268 1.67 -36.89 -4.46
N HIS A 269 1.37 -35.64 -4.83
CA HIS A 269 2.38 -34.63 -5.13
C HIS A 269 2.62 -33.73 -3.90
N PRO A 270 3.78 -33.80 -3.22
CA PRO A 270 4.02 -33.10 -1.95
C PRO A 270 3.76 -31.59 -2.01
N VAL A 271 4.24 -30.92 -3.06
CA VAL A 271 4.02 -29.48 -3.28
C VAL A 271 2.53 -29.12 -3.33
N LEU A 272 1.74 -29.89 -4.08
CA LEU A 272 0.30 -29.61 -4.24
C LEU A 272 -0.47 -29.94 -2.96
N VAL A 273 -0.07 -30.99 -2.22
CA VAL A 273 -0.64 -31.33 -0.91
C VAL A 273 -0.38 -30.22 0.11
N CYS A 274 0.86 -29.72 0.18
CA CYS A 274 1.20 -28.56 1.02
C CYS A 274 0.40 -27.32 0.63
N LYS A 275 0.34 -26.99 -0.67
CA LYS A 275 -0.42 -25.83 -1.18
C LYS A 275 -1.92 -25.95 -0.83
N ALA A 276 -2.50 -27.15 -0.89
CA ALA A 276 -3.89 -27.36 -0.49
C ALA A 276 -4.12 -27.06 1.00
N ALA A 277 -3.25 -27.57 1.89
CA ALA A 277 -3.31 -27.24 3.32
C ALA A 277 -3.11 -25.74 3.58
N LYS A 278 -2.12 -25.12 2.93
CA LYS A 278 -1.82 -23.68 3.04
C LYS A 278 -3.02 -22.82 2.62
N ARG A 279 -3.70 -23.17 1.53
CA ARG A 279 -4.94 -22.49 1.09
C ARG A 279 -6.04 -22.61 2.12
N LEU A 280 -6.26 -23.78 2.71
CA LEU A 280 -7.24 -23.98 3.80
C LEU A 280 -6.91 -23.14 5.04
N VAL A 281 -5.63 -23.00 5.40
CA VAL A 281 -5.17 -22.13 6.50
C VAL A 281 -5.58 -20.68 6.23
N PHE A 282 -5.25 -20.14 5.05
CA PHE A 282 -5.60 -18.76 4.71
C PHE A 282 -7.11 -18.53 4.64
N LEU A 283 -7.86 -19.45 4.03
CA LEU A 283 -9.31 -19.37 3.96
C LEU A 283 -9.93 -19.34 5.36
N ALA A 284 -9.55 -20.26 6.24
CA ALA A 284 -10.03 -20.29 7.62
C ALA A 284 -9.66 -19.03 8.40
N ALA A 285 -8.43 -18.52 8.22
CA ALA A 285 -7.96 -17.31 8.88
C ALA A 285 -8.75 -16.07 8.41
N VAL A 286 -9.03 -15.95 7.12
CA VAL A 286 -9.85 -14.86 6.56
C VAL A 286 -11.27 -14.93 7.11
N LEU A 287 -11.90 -16.11 7.14
CA LEU A 287 -13.24 -16.26 7.70
C LEU A 287 -13.32 -15.94 9.20
N LYS A 288 -12.22 -16.17 9.94
CA LYS A 288 -12.16 -15.92 11.39
C LYS A 288 -11.79 -14.48 11.74
N CYS A 289 -10.85 -13.87 11.01
CA CYS A 289 -10.20 -12.60 11.38
C CYS A 289 -10.23 -11.53 10.28
N GLY A 290 -10.84 -11.81 9.13
CA GLY A 290 -10.93 -10.88 8.00
C GLY A 290 -9.67 -10.84 7.13
N LEU A 291 -9.67 -9.93 6.14
CA LEU A 291 -8.59 -9.78 5.15
C LEU A 291 -7.26 -9.29 5.73
N TRP A 292 -7.21 -9.00 7.03
CA TRP A 292 -5.96 -8.72 7.72
C TRP A 292 -5.04 -9.94 7.79
N ALA A 293 -5.57 -11.17 7.70
CA ALA A 293 -4.79 -12.41 7.71
C ALA A 293 -4.08 -12.71 6.37
N ASP A 294 -3.44 -11.71 5.77
CA ASP A 294 -2.84 -11.72 4.43
C ASP A 294 -1.40 -12.28 4.36
N THR A 295 -0.84 -12.68 5.50
CA THR A 295 0.49 -13.30 5.60
C THR A 295 0.44 -14.53 6.49
N TRP A 296 1.42 -15.42 6.34
CA TRP A 296 1.53 -16.61 7.21
C TRP A 296 1.56 -16.25 8.69
N GLN A 297 2.34 -15.25 9.07
CA GLN A 297 2.44 -14.79 10.46
C GLN A 297 1.09 -14.29 11.01
N LYS A 298 0.33 -13.51 10.23
CA LYS A 298 -0.98 -13.01 10.67
C LYS A 298 -2.04 -14.11 10.68
N ALA A 299 -2.01 -15.03 9.72
CA ALA A 299 -2.88 -16.19 9.69
C ALA A 299 -2.64 -17.12 10.89
N THR A 300 -1.37 -17.37 11.23
CA THR A 300 -1.01 -18.13 12.43
C THR A 300 -1.38 -17.38 13.72
N GLN A 301 -1.13 -16.08 13.82
CA GLN A 301 -1.59 -15.28 14.95
C GLN A 301 -3.12 -15.35 15.14
N CYS A 302 -3.89 -15.36 14.05
CA CYS A 302 -5.34 -15.47 14.06
C CYS A 302 -5.85 -16.87 14.48
N LEU A 303 -5.25 -17.93 13.92
CA LEU A 303 -5.70 -19.30 14.11
C LEU A 303 -5.11 -19.97 15.37
N GLY A 304 -4.01 -19.44 15.89
CA GLY A 304 -3.22 -20.06 16.95
C GLY A 304 -2.14 -21.00 16.38
N GLU A 305 -1.99 -22.18 16.98
CA GLU A 305 -0.98 -23.16 16.56
C GLU A 305 -1.31 -23.75 15.18
N VAL A 306 -0.71 -23.18 14.14
CA VAL A 306 -0.73 -23.71 12.77
C VAL A 306 0.55 -24.51 12.52
N PRO A 307 0.47 -25.75 12.00
CA PRO A 307 1.65 -26.54 11.67
C PRO A 307 2.59 -25.82 10.70
N GLY A 308 3.85 -25.64 11.10
CA GLY A 308 4.88 -24.96 10.30
C GLY A 308 5.17 -25.65 8.96
N VAL A 309 4.90 -26.96 8.87
CA VAL A 309 5.05 -27.80 7.67
C VAL A 309 4.23 -27.32 6.46
N PHE A 310 3.24 -26.45 6.68
CA PHE A 310 2.40 -25.89 5.61
C PHE A 310 2.85 -24.49 5.14
N LYS A 311 3.95 -23.95 5.70
CA LYS A 311 4.45 -22.60 5.38
C LYS A 311 5.16 -22.57 4.03
N ASP A 312 6.20 -23.39 3.88
CA ASP A 312 7.03 -23.50 2.69
C ASP A 312 6.60 -24.71 1.86
N CYS A 313 5.92 -24.43 0.76
CA CYS A 313 5.43 -25.47 -0.14
C CYS A 313 6.26 -25.59 -1.42
N LEU A 314 7.34 -24.81 -1.58
CA LEU A 314 8.28 -25.02 -2.68
C LEU A 314 9.20 -26.21 -2.37
N SER A 315 9.57 -26.35 -1.09
CA SER A 315 10.33 -27.49 -0.57
C SER A 315 9.61 -28.13 0.64
N PRO A 316 8.43 -28.75 0.42
CA PRO A 316 7.64 -29.29 1.52
C PRO A 316 8.27 -30.55 2.14
N PRO A 317 7.95 -30.87 3.40
CA PRO A 317 8.34 -32.15 4.00
C PRO A 317 7.63 -33.35 3.33
N PRO A 318 8.05 -34.59 3.65
CA PRO A 318 7.40 -35.80 3.14
C PRO A 318 5.89 -35.85 3.44
N LEU A 319 5.14 -36.55 2.59
CA LEU A 319 3.67 -36.67 2.72
C LEU A 319 3.25 -37.22 4.07
N GLU A 320 3.99 -38.19 4.60
CA GLU A 320 3.73 -38.83 5.89
C GLU A 320 3.79 -37.83 7.04
N GLU A 321 4.74 -36.90 6.99
CA GLU A 321 4.90 -35.86 7.99
C GLU A 321 3.73 -34.86 7.93
N MET A 322 3.40 -34.37 6.73
CA MET A 322 2.26 -33.47 6.56
C MET A 322 0.95 -34.12 7.03
N ARG A 323 0.74 -35.40 6.69
CA ARG A 323 -0.48 -36.15 7.04
C ARG A 323 -0.64 -36.40 8.55
N ARG A 324 0.41 -36.27 9.37
CA ARG A 324 0.27 -36.26 10.85
C ARG A 324 -0.63 -35.13 11.34
N HIS A 325 -0.79 -34.08 10.54
CA HIS A 325 -1.63 -32.93 10.83
C HIS A 325 -3.03 -33.01 10.20
N SER A 326 -3.50 -34.20 9.80
CA SER A 326 -4.84 -34.38 9.21
C SER A 326 -5.97 -33.87 10.11
N HIS A 327 -5.90 -34.11 11.41
CA HIS A 327 -6.88 -33.59 12.38
C HIS A 327 -6.92 -32.05 12.42
N PHE A 328 -5.79 -31.37 12.19
CA PHE A 328 -5.78 -29.92 12.06
C PHE A 328 -6.50 -29.46 10.79
N VAL A 329 -6.26 -30.12 9.66
CA VAL A 329 -6.95 -29.83 8.39
C VAL A 329 -8.47 -30.04 8.53
N GLU A 330 -8.90 -31.12 9.20
CA GLU A 330 -10.31 -31.37 9.51
C GLU A 330 -10.95 -30.25 10.34
N LYS A 331 -10.22 -29.74 11.35
CA LYS A 331 -10.67 -28.58 12.13
C LYS A 331 -10.84 -27.32 11.28
N LEU A 332 -9.95 -27.08 10.32
CA LEU A 332 -10.09 -25.95 9.39
C LEU A 332 -11.35 -26.09 8.54
N VAL A 333 -11.60 -27.27 7.98
CA VAL A 333 -12.79 -27.55 7.16
C VAL A 333 -14.07 -27.40 7.98
N ALA A 334 -14.08 -27.89 9.23
CA ALA A 334 -15.22 -27.72 10.13
C ALA A 334 -15.53 -26.24 10.38
N LEU A 335 -14.50 -25.42 10.67
CA LEU A 335 -14.64 -23.97 10.84
C LEU A 335 -15.17 -23.30 9.55
N ILE A 336 -14.62 -23.67 8.39
CA ILE A 336 -15.05 -23.14 7.09
C ILE A 336 -16.53 -23.46 6.85
N ASN A 337 -16.95 -24.70 7.09
CA ASN A 337 -18.32 -25.14 6.89
C ASN A 337 -19.31 -24.50 7.87
N GLU A 338 -18.91 -24.29 9.13
CA GLU A 338 -19.70 -23.55 10.11
C GLU A 338 -19.94 -22.11 9.63
N ARG A 339 -18.90 -21.41 9.20
CA ARG A 339 -18.98 -20.03 8.71
C ARG A 339 -19.80 -19.92 7.42
N ARG A 340 -19.66 -20.89 6.51
CA ARG A 340 -20.46 -20.97 5.29
C ARG A 340 -21.96 -21.11 5.58
N LYS A 341 -22.34 -21.94 6.56
CA LYS A 341 -23.75 -22.13 6.98
C LYS A 341 -24.35 -20.90 7.65
N ALA A 342 -23.54 -20.12 8.36
CA ALA A 342 -23.98 -18.90 9.03
C ALA A 342 -24.35 -17.75 8.08
N GLY A 343 -24.23 -17.92 6.75
CA GLY A 343 -24.54 -16.89 5.75
C GLY A 343 -23.60 -15.67 5.77
N ALA A 344 -22.56 -15.72 6.61
CA ALA A 344 -21.65 -14.63 6.86
C ALA A 344 -20.49 -14.64 5.83
N LEU A 345 -20.77 -14.18 4.61
CA LEU A 345 -19.74 -13.55 3.79
C LEU A 345 -19.33 -12.17 4.37
N SER A 346 -19.99 -11.71 5.45
CA SER A 346 -19.57 -10.56 6.23
C SER A 346 -18.27 -10.88 6.97
N LEU A 347 -17.14 -10.52 6.37
CA LEU A 347 -15.85 -10.59 7.01
C LEU A 347 -15.79 -9.64 8.23
N PRO A 348 -15.10 -10.04 9.32
CA PRO A 348 -14.78 -9.12 10.40
C PRO A 348 -14.10 -7.86 9.84
N GLY A 349 -14.67 -6.68 10.10
CA GLY A 349 -14.15 -5.39 9.63
C GLY A 349 -14.76 -4.86 8.31
N GLY A 350 -15.70 -5.58 7.68
CA GLY A 350 -16.28 -5.18 6.39
C GLY A 350 -15.42 -5.60 5.19
N LEU A 351 -16.02 -5.57 3.99
CA LEU A 351 -15.34 -5.81 2.70
C LEU A 351 -14.80 -4.51 2.10
#